data_AF-A0A8X6YUI4-F1
#
_entry.id   AF-A0A8X6YUI4-F1
#
_cell.length_a   1.000
_cell.length_b   1.000
_cell.length_c   1.000
_cell.angle_alpha   90.00
_cell.angle_beta   90.00
_cell.angle_gamma   90.00
#
_symmetry.space_group_name_H-M   'P 1'
#
loop_
_entity.id
_entity.type
_entity.pdbx_description
1 polymer ?
#
loop_
_entity_poly.entity_id
_entity_poly.type
_entity_poly.pdbx_seq_one_letter_code
_entity_poly.pdbx_strand_id
1 'polypeptide(L)'
;MCHENESWTRSLPIILLGLRTIWRADFEATPAELLYGESIRLPCDFIEDTLFQPQSEFVQTLKATIKDFKPVPFSYHSKQKPLS
;
A
#
# COMPACT_ATOMS: atom_id res chain seq x y z
N MET A 1 -11.06 15.56 -29.29
CA MET A 1 -10.82 16.07 -27.93
C MET A 1 -10.23 14.92 -27.13
N CYS A 2 -8.91 14.92 -26.95
CA CYS A 2 -8.16 13.81 -26.37
C CYS A 2 -8.10 13.97 -24.84
N HIS A 3 -9.18 13.63 -24.14
CA HIS A 3 -9.24 13.57 -22.67
C HIS A 3 -9.68 12.19 -22.20
N GLU A 4 -9.20 11.14 -22.86
CA GLU A 4 -9.41 9.76 -22.39
C GLU A 4 -8.13 9.29 -21.72
N ASN A 5 -8.21 9.16 -20.38
CA ASN A 5 -7.21 8.59 -19.49
C ASN A 5 -6.21 9.58 -18.85
N GLU A 6 -6.68 10.64 -18.20
CA GLU A 6 -5.90 11.35 -17.15
C GLU A 6 -5.94 10.62 -15.79
N SER A 7 -6.83 9.63 -15.63
CA SER A 7 -7.03 8.95 -14.35
C SER A 7 -5.96 7.90 -14.01
N TRP A 8 -5.33 7.28 -15.02
CA TRP A 8 -4.27 6.28 -14.76
C TRP A 8 -3.02 6.91 -14.14
N THR A 9 -2.64 8.12 -14.55
CA THR A 9 -1.48 8.84 -13.97
C THR A 9 -1.70 9.16 -12.49
N ARG A 10 -2.97 9.36 -12.06
CA ARG A 10 -3.33 9.51 -10.65
C ARG A 10 -3.12 8.22 -9.85
N SER A 11 -3.26 7.06 -10.49
CA SER A 11 -3.05 5.74 -9.87
C SER A 11 -1.61 5.25 -10.00
N LEU A 12 -0.83 5.83 -10.91
CA LEU A 12 0.54 5.44 -11.22
C LEU A 12 1.48 5.44 -9.99
N PRO A 13 1.46 6.44 -9.09
CA PRO A 13 2.30 6.40 -7.89
C PRO A 13 2.00 5.18 -7.01
N ILE A 14 0.73 4.80 -6.87
CA ILE A 14 0.29 3.65 -6.05
C ILE A 14 0.71 2.34 -6.72
N ILE A 15 0.55 2.22 -8.04
CA ILE A 15 0.94 1.04 -8.81
C ILE A 15 2.46 0.83 -8.70
N LEU A 16 3.25 1.88 -8.92
CA LEU A 16 4.71 1.81 -8.80
C LEU A 16 5.16 1.51 -7.37
N LEU A 17 4.43 2.01 -6.37
CA LEU A 17 4.70 1.69 -4.97
C LEU A 17 4.48 0.20 -4.70
N GLY A 18 3.32 -0.34 -5.11
CA GLY A 18 3.03 -1.76 -4.99
C GLY A 18 4.09 -2.62 -5.69
N LEU A 19 4.50 -2.26 -6.90
CA LEU A 19 5.56 -2.97 -7.63
C LEU A 19 6.90 -2.99 -6.89
N ARG A 20 7.23 -1.94 -6.13
CA ARG A 20 8.48 -1.88 -5.34
C ARG A 20 8.40 -2.66 -4.04
N THR A 21 7.20 -2.80 -3.47
CA THR A 21 7.00 -3.49 -2.18
C THR A 21 6.54 -4.95 -2.34
N ILE A 22 6.21 -5.41 -3.56
CA ILE A 22 5.87 -6.81 -3.81
C ILE A 22 7.07 -7.71 -3.51
N TRP A 23 6.85 -8.71 -2.65
CA TRP A 23 7.79 -9.79 -2.40
C TRP A 23 7.98 -10.62 -3.67
N ARG A 24 9.24 -10.78 -4.11
CA ARG A 24 9.58 -11.66 -5.22
C ARG A 24 10.29 -12.90 -4.69
N ALA A 25 9.66 -14.05 -4.87
CA ALA A 25 10.21 -15.34 -4.46
C ALA A 25 11.51 -15.71 -5.20
N ASP A 26 11.68 -15.25 -6.45
CA ASP A 26 12.90 -15.49 -7.25
C ASP A 26 14.17 -14.95 -6.60
N PHE A 27 14.03 -13.87 -5.81
CA PHE A 27 15.13 -13.14 -5.20
C PHE A 27 15.08 -13.15 -3.67
N GLU A 28 14.07 -13.81 -3.09
CA GLU A 28 13.77 -13.80 -1.65
C GLU A 28 13.82 -12.37 -1.05
N ALA A 29 13.35 -11.39 -1.83
CA ALA A 29 13.41 -9.99 -1.47
C ALA A 29 12.37 -9.18 -2.28
N THR A 30 12.04 -7.99 -1.79
CA THR A 30 11.31 -6.97 -2.54
C THR A 30 12.27 -6.21 -3.47
N PRO A 31 11.81 -5.68 -4.62
CA PRO A 31 12.63 -4.83 -5.48
C PRO A 31 13.21 -3.60 -4.76
N ALA A 32 12.49 -3.07 -3.78
CA ALA A 32 12.97 -2.02 -2.89
C ALA A 32 14.19 -2.46 -2.06
N GLU A 33 14.12 -3.63 -1.42
CA GLU A 33 15.24 -4.18 -0.65
C GLU A 33 16.46 -4.46 -1.53
N LEU A 34 16.26 -4.92 -2.76
CA LEU A 34 17.36 -5.15 -3.70
C LEU A 34 18.04 -3.86 -4.15
N LEU A 35 17.29 -2.76 -4.29
CA LEU A 35 17.83 -1.49 -4.79
C LEU A 35 18.46 -0.63 -3.69
N TYR A 36 17.84 -0.63 -2.51
CA TYR A 36 18.24 0.24 -1.40
C TYR A 36 18.92 -0.50 -0.25
N GLY A 37 18.93 -1.84 -0.26
CA GLY A 37 19.48 -2.66 0.82
C GLY A 37 18.58 -2.78 2.05
N GLU A 38 17.41 -2.13 2.03
CA GLU A 38 16.45 -2.11 3.13
C GLU A 38 15.00 -2.04 2.61
N SER A 39 14.05 -2.49 3.45
CA SER A 39 12.62 -2.39 3.14
C SER A 39 12.18 -0.92 3.08
N ILE A 40 11.47 -0.51 2.03
CA ILE A 40 10.87 0.83 1.96
C ILE A 40 9.92 1.03 3.14
N ARG A 41 10.24 2.01 4.00
CA ARG A 41 9.33 2.53 5.02
C ARG A 41 8.33 3.46 4.36
N LEU A 42 7.05 3.15 4.45
CA LEU A 42 6.00 4.01 3.91
C LEU A 42 5.78 5.19 4.87
N PRO A 43 5.36 6.37 4.38
CA PRO A 43 4.96 7.48 5.25
C PRO A 43 3.94 7.08 6.32
N CYS A 44 3.09 6.09 6.02
CA CYS A 44 2.12 5.53 6.97
C CYS A 44 2.78 4.81 8.16
N ASP A 45 4.00 4.29 8.00
CA ASP A 45 4.76 3.63 9.08
C ASP A 45 5.33 4.65 10.09
N PHE A 46 5.36 5.94 9.72
CA PHE A 46 5.82 7.04 10.57
C PHE A 46 4.67 7.78 11.26
N ILE A 47 3.42 7.49 10.90
CA ILE A 47 2.26 8.05 11.57
C ILE A 47 2.03 7.22 12.83
N GLU A 48 2.50 7.72 13.97
CA GLU A 48 2.04 7.22 15.26
C GLU A 48 0.51 7.36 15.33
N ASP A 49 -0.17 6.33 15.87
CA ASP A 49 -1.59 6.36 16.22
C ASP A 49 -1.84 7.40 17.33
N THR A 50 -1.65 8.66 16.99
CA THR A 50 -2.20 9.75 17.77
C THR A 50 -3.70 9.64 17.63
N LEU A 51 -4.41 9.68 18.77
CA LEU A 51 -5.87 9.77 18.86
C LEU A 51 -6.40 11.09 18.29
N PHE A 52 -5.80 11.60 17.21
CA PHE A 52 -6.20 12.79 16.52
C PHE A 52 -7.50 12.48 15.79
N GLN A 53 -8.62 12.83 16.43
CA GLN A 53 -9.91 12.90 15.77
C GLN A 53 -9.84 14.05 14.76
N PRO A 54 -9.93 13.76 13.46
CA PRO A 54 -9.87 14.82 12.46
C PRO A 54 -11.16 15.63 12.53
N GLN A 55 -11.03 16.93 12.80
CA GLN A 55 -12.16 17.85 12.92
C GLN A 55 -12.81 18.19 11.56
N SER A 56 -12.13 17.88 10.45
CA SER A 56 -12.61 18.18 9.11
C SER A 56 -13.58 17.10 8.60
N GLU A 57 -14.75 17.53 8.15
CA GLU A 57 -15.77 16.69 7.49
C GLU A 57 -15.20 15.89 6.30
N PHE A 58 -14.24 16.48 5.57
CA PHE A 58 -13.55 15.81 4.46
C PHE A 58 -12.80 14.57 4.92
N VAL A 59 -12.08 14.66 6.05
CA VAL A 59 -11.29 13.53 6.57
C VAL A 59 -12.19 12.46 7.17
N GLN A 60 -13.32 12.84 7.77
CA GLN A 60 -14.33 11.88 8.26
C GLN A 60 -14.94 11.09 7.10
N THR A 61 -15.33 11.79 6.03
CA THR A 61 -15.82 11.16 4.79
C THR A 61 -14.77 10.25 4.18
N LEU A 62 -13.52 10.71 4.09
CA LEU A 62 -12.41 9.90 3.56
C LEU A 62 -12.18 8.63 4.39
N LYS A 63 -12.18 8.72 5.73
CA LYS A 63 -12.04 7.55 6.61
C LYS A 63 -13.20 6.56 6.44
N ALA A 64 -14.43 7.05 6.31
CA ALA A 64 -15.59 6.20 6.06
C ALA A 64 -15.46 5.46 4.72
N THR A 65 -15.04 6.16 3.67
CA THR A 65 -14.80 5.57 2.35
C THR A 65 -13.70 4.51 2.40
N ILE A 66 -12.54 4.80 3.01
CA ILE A 66 -11.44 3.83 3.14
C ILE A 66 -11.87 2.60 3.94
N LYS A 67 -12.69 2.77 4.99
CA LYS A 67 -13.21 1.66 5.80
C LYS A 67 -14.21 0.79 5.01
N ASP A 68 -14.98 1.39 4.12
CA ASP A 68 -15.91 0.68 3.23
C ASP A 68 -15.18 -0.12 2.14
N PHE A 69 -14.04 0.40 1.68
CA PHE A 69 -13.08 -0.35 0.87
C PHE A 69 -12.42 -1.46 1.72
N LYS A 70 -13.11 -2.60 1.82
CA LYS A 70 -12.49 -3.82 2.32
C LYS A 70 -11.34 -4.19 1.39
N PRO A 71 -10.12 -4.40 1.90
CA PRO A 71 -9.07 -5.04 1.13
C PRO A 71 -9.64 -6.35 0.58
N VAL A 72 -9.62 -6.52 -0.74
CA VAL A 72 -9.89 -7.83 -1.34
C VAL A 72 -8.89 -8.78 -0.69
N PRO A 73 -9.31 -9.91 -0.10
CA PRO A 73 -8.38 -10.85 0.48
C PRO A 73 -7.39 -11.26 -0.62
N PHE A 74 -6.16 -10.77 -0.52
CA PHE A 74 -5.08 -11.27 -1.34
C PHE A 74 -4.92 -12.74 -0.95
N SER A 75 -5.05 -13.63 -1.93
CA SER A 75 -4.75 -15.06 -1.78
C SER A 75 -3.28 -15.22 -1.40
N TYR A 76 -2.99 -15.18 -0.10
CA TYR A 76 -1.69 -15.52 0.45
C TYR A 76 -1.50 -17.03 0.26
N HIS A 77 -0.87 -17.44 -0.85
CA HIS A 77 -0.45 -18.83 -1.09
C HIS A 77 0.82 -19.21 -0.30
N SER A 78 1.14 -18.50 0.78
CA SER A 78 2.20 -18.90 1.69
C SER A 78 1.63 -19.89 2.71
N LYS A 79 1.87 -21.17 2.48
CA LYS A 79 1.73 -22.20 3.52
C LYS A 79 2.81 -21.93 4.57
N GLN A 80 2.54 -21.04 5.53
CA GLN A 80 3.38 -20.93 6.72
C GLN A 80 3.20 -22.22 7.53
N LYS A 81 4.23 -23.06 7.51
CA LYS A 81 4.40 -24.15 8.46
C LYS A 81 4.94 -23.48 9.74
N PRO A 82 4.25 -23.55 10.89
CA PRO A 82 4.85 -23.10 12.13
C PRO A 82 6.04 -24.01 12.44
N LEU A 83 7.22 -23.41 12.60
CA LEU A 83 8.38 -24.07 13.19
C LEU A 83 8.05 -24.33 14.66
N SER A 84 7.89 -25.60 15.00
CA SER A 84 7.94 -26.15 16.36
C SER A 84 8.82 -27.39 16.33
#